data_AF-A0A1B6EG58-F1
#
_entry.id   AF-A0A1B6EG58-F1
#
_cell.length_a   1.000
_cell.length_b   1.000
_cell.length_c   1.000
_cell.angle_alpha   90.00
_cell.angle_beta   90.00
_cell.angle_gamma   90.00
#
_symmetry.space_group_name_H-M   'P 1'
#
loop_
_entity.id
_entity.type
_entity.pdbx_description
1 polymer ?
#
loop_
_entity_poly.entity_id
_entity_poly.type
_entity_poly.pdbx_seq_one_letter_code
_entity_poly.pdbx_strand_id
1 'polypeptide(L)'
;MYIFGGRGDRSGALHSQVERYCHDIMYLDTRNAQWHRPVTMGDIPIGRRSHSAFVHDGKLYIFGGYNSLREEHFNDLHRFCPKTLTWQHIKAQGEPPTKRRRQSCVVLGDRMFLFGGTSPGLSEDDEDSSDSSEYGVLRLMDHDDLHILDFRPSLFLLCLMSVITHRLDTSSLPQDVKMQLKLMTMNNNIRPRASTG
;
A
#
# COMPACT_ATOMS: atom_id res chain seq x y z
N MET A 1 -15.30 12.99 -7.46
CA MET A 1 -14.07 12.86 -6.63
C MET A 1 -14.41 12.05 -5.39
N TYR A 2 -13.60 11.05 -5.02
CA TYR A 2 -13.83 10.24 -3.80
C TYR A 2 -12.88 10.66 -2.68
N ILE A 3 -13.34 10.57 -1.44
CA ILE A 3 -12.56 10.75 -0.21
C ILE A 3 -12.84 9.58 0.71
N PHE A 4 -11.77 8.96 1.22
CA PHE A 4 -11.82 7.88 2.21
C PHE A 4 -10.75 8.15 3.27
N GLY A 5 -11.01 7.77 4.52
CA GLY A 5 -9.99 7.80 5.55
C GLY A 5 -9.70 9.18 6.13
N GLY A 6 -8.45 9.36 6.52
CA GLY A 6 -7.94 10.60 7.14
C GLY A 6 -7.95 10.55 8.66
N ARG A 7 -7.26 11.52 9.26
CA ARG A 7 -7.26 11.78 10.70
C ARG A 7 -8.09 13.02 10.96
N GLY A 8 -9.17 12.85 11.71
CA GLY A 8 -9.99 13.94 12.23
C GLY A 8 -9.93 14.01 13.75
N ASP A 9 -10.71 14.93 14.28
CA ASP A 9 -10.96 15.10 15.71
C ASP A 9 -12.48 15.20 15.92
N ARG A 10 -12.99 14.68 17.04
CA ARG A 10 -14.44 14.58 17.30
C ARG A 10 -15.10 15.95 17.39
N SER A 11 -14.40 16.96 17.90
CA SER A 11 -14.95 18.31 18.08
C SER A 11 -14.12 19.35 17.32
N GLY A 12 -14.06 19.21 15.99
CA GLY A 12 -13.17 19.94 15.07
C GLY A 12 -13.06 21.48 15.21
N ALA A 13 -13.82 22.14 16.08
CA ALA A 13 -13.65 23.53 16.48
C ALA A 13 -12.69 23.76 17.68
N LEU A 14 -12.38 22.74 18.49
CA LEU A 14 -11.66 22.90 19.77
C LEU A 14 -10.46 21.96 19.99
N HIS A 15 -10.07 21.15 19.00
CA HIS A 15 -8.95 20.20 19.10
C HIS A 15 -9.01 19.35 20.39
N SER A 16 -10.07 18.53 20.52
CA SER A 16 -10.35 17.72 21.71
C SER A 16 -9.30 16.68 22.08
N GLN A 17 -8.19 16.57 21.34
CA GLN A 17 -7.18 15.51 21.46
C GLN A 17 -7.74 14.08 21.26
N VAL A 18 -9.02 13.93 20.92
CA VAL A 18 -9.67 12.65 20.64
C VAL A 18 -9.60 12.39 19.16
N GLU A 19 -8.50 11.77 18.73
CA GLU A 19 -8.31 11.40 17.33
C GLU A 19 -9.45 10.50 16.84
N ARG A 20 -9.87 10.72 15.60
CA ARG A 20 -10.85 9.87 14.92
C ARG A 20 -10.31 9.47 13.55
N TYR A 21 -10.44 8.19 13.26
CA TYR A 21 -10.10 7.61 11.97
C TYR A 21 -11.38 7.18 11.26
N CYS A 22 -11.73 7.86 10.18
CA CYS A 22 -12.96 7.61 9.45
C CYS A 22 -12.78 6.42 8.50
N HIS A 23 -13.74 5.50 8.48
CA HIS A 23 -13.82 4.42 7.49
C HIS A 23 -14.90 4.69 6.43
N ASP A 24 -15.62 5.80 6.56
CA ASP A 24 -16.65 6.18 5.61
C ASP A 24 -16.02 6.70 4.33
N ILE A 25 -16.65 6.37 3.19
CA ILE A 25 -16.37 7.02 1.92
C ILE A 25 -17.36 8.16 1.70
N MET A 26 -16.86 9.28 1.20
CA MET A 26 -17.67 10.38 0.68
C MET A 26 -17.26 10.65 -0.76
N TYR A 27 -18.17 11.20 -1.56
CA TYR A 27 -17.81 11.66 -2.89
C TYR A 27 -18.47 12.98 -3.24
N LEU A 28 -17.74 13.81 -3.96
CA LEU A 28 -18.25 15.00 -4.61
C LEU A 28 -18.65 14.61 -6.03
N ASP A 29 -19.94 14.72 -6.37
CA ASP A 29 -20.36 14.74 -7.76
C ASP A 29 -19.96 16.11 -8.34
N THR A 30 -18.96 16.07 -9.22
CA THR A 30 -18.36 17.28 -9.78
C THR A 30 -19.22 17.92 -10.85
N ARG A 31 -20.31 17.28 -11.30
CA ARG A 31 -21.22 17.84 -12.31
C ARG A 31 -22.21 18.81 -11.69
N ASN A 32 -22.67 18.52 -10.48
CA ASN A 32 -23.64 19.35 -9.75
C ASN A 32 -23.06 19.96 -8.47
N ALA A 33 -21.77 19.71 -8.18
CA ALA A 33 -21.05 20.19 -7.00
C ALA A 33 -21.68 19.77 -5.66
N GLN A 34 -22.28 18.57 -5.61
CA GLN A 34 -22.92 18.04 -4.39
C GLN A 34 -22.09 16.95 -3.72
N TRP A 35 -21.99 17.04 -2.40
CA TRP A 35 -21.40 16.00 -1.57
C TRP A 35 -22.41 14.90 -1.26
N HIS A 36 -21.97 13.66 -1.41
CA HIS A 36 -22.74 12.47 -1.10
C HIS A 36 -21.98 11.62 -0.10
N ARG A 37 -22.73 11.04 0.84
CA ARG A 37 -22.24 10.08 1.83
C ARG A 37 -23.03 8.78 1.65
N PRO A 38 -22.59 7.89 0.74
CA PRO A 38 -23.30 6.65 0.49
C PRO A 38 -23.21 5.71 1.69
N VAL A 39 -24.27 4.93 1.90
CA VAL A 39 -24.19 3.75 2.77
C VAL A 39 -23.45 2.67 1.98
N THR A 40 -22.38 2.12 2.55
CA THR A 40 -21.58 1.08 1.91
C THR A 40 -21.63 -0.22 2.70
N MET A 41 -21.35 -1.33 2.02
CA MET A 41 -21.41 -2.68 2.60
C MET A 41 -20.21 -3.53 2.16
N GLY A 42 -20.08 -4.72 2.72
CA GLY A 42 -19.01 -5.67 2.41
C GLY A 42 -17.80 -5.52 3.32
N ASP A 43 -16.60 -5.76 2.79
CA ASP A 43 -15.35 -5.73 3.55
C ASP A 43 -14.85 -4.29 3.73
N ILE A 44 -15.53 -3.50 4.55
CA ILE A 44 -15.20 -2.08 4.73
C ILE A 44 -13.82 -1.95 5.40
N PRO A 45 -12.84 -1.25 4.79
CA PRO A 45 -11.52 -1.09 5.40
C PRO A 45 -11.59 -0.28 6.69
N ILE A 46 -10.82 -0.69 7.69
CA ILE A 46 -10.66 0.06 8.95
C ILE A 46 -10.21 1.50 8.65
N GLY A 47 -10.74 2.47 9.40
CA GLY A 47 -10.38 3.88 9.26
C GLY A 47 -8.88 4.09 9.46
N ARG A 48 -8.26 4.88 8.57
CA ARG A 48 -6.80 4.98 8.46
C ARG A 48 -6.35 6.29 7.81
N ARG A 49 -5.14 6.74 8.13
CA ARG A 49 -4.46 7.87 7.47
C ARG A 49 -3.23 7.43 6.69
N SER A 50 -2.72 8.31 5.84
CA SER A 50 -1.48 8.09 5.07
C SER A 50 -1.48 6.77 4.29
N HIS A 51 -2.66 6.34 3.84
CA HIS A 51 -2.84 5.23 2.92
C HIS A 51 -2.67 5.72 1.48
N SER A 52 -2.40 4.80 0.56
CA SER A 52 -2.47 5.09 -0.88
C SER A 52 -3.89 4.87 -1.37
N ALA A 53 -4.40 5.80 -2.17
CA ALA A 53 -5.70 5.72 -2.81
C ALA A 53 -5.56 5.95 -4.31
N PHE A 54 -6.11 5.05 -5.13
CA PHE A 54 -6.00 5.15 -6.58
C PHE A 54 -7.23 4.59 -7.28
N VAL A 55 -7.46 5.00 -8.52
CA VAL A 55 -8.58 4.55 -9.35
C VAL A 55 -8.05 3.72 -10.52
N HIS A 56 -8.63 2.56 -10.73
CA HIS A 56 -8.39 1.72 -11.91
C HIS A 56 -9.70 1.10 -12.36
N ASP A 57 -9.98 1.13 -13.67
CA ASP A 57 -11.22 0.58 -14.28
C ASP A 57 -12.50 1.03 -13.55
N GLY A 58 -12.58 2.33 -13.22
CA GLY A 58 -13.74 2.94 -12.55
C GLY A 58 -13.98 2.48 -11.10
N LYS A 59 -13.04 1.75 -10.50
CA LYS A 59 -13.09 1.28 -9.10
C LYS A 59 -12.03 1.98 -8.28
N LEU A 60 -12.35 2.30 -7.03
CA LEU A 60 -11.41 2.92 -6.09
C LEU A 60 -10.68 1.82 -5.32
N TYR A 61 -9.38 1.98 -5.12
CA TYR A 61 -8.55 1.07 -4.34
C TYR A 61 -7.87 1.80 -3.20
N ILE A 62 -7.77 1.14 -2.05
CA ILE A 62 -7.11 1.64 -0.84
C ILE A 62 -6.05 0.63 -0.41
N PHE A 63 -4.81 1.08 -0.26
CA PHE A 63 -3.69 0.24 0.19
C PHE A 63 -2.99 0.83 1.41
N GLY A 64 -2.73 -0.02 2.39
CA GLY A 64 -1.90 0.28 3.55
C GLY A 64 -2.43 1.43 4.42
N GLY A 65 -1.53 2.16 5.06
CA GLY A 65 -1.85 3.28 5.95
C GLY A 65 -1.66 2.93 7.42
N TYR A 66 -2.13 3.80 8.32
CA TYR A 66 -1.94 3.67 9.76
C TYR A 66 -3.13 4.19 10.57
N ASN A 67 -3.37 3.54 11.71
CA ASN A 67 -4.34 3.97 12.72
C ASN A 67 -3.65 3.94 14.10
N SER A 68 -3.40 5.11 14.68
CA SER A 68 -2.74 5.24 15.99
C SER A 68 -3.58 4.71 17.15
N LEU A 69 -4.91 4.79 17.08
CA LEU A 69 -5.78 4.25 18.13
C LEU A 69 -5.68 2.72 18.26
N ARG A 70 -5.17 2.05 17.20
CA ARG A 70 -4.92 0.61 17.15
C ARG A 70 -3.43 0.28 17.13
N GLU A 71 -2.57 1.30 17.10
CA GLU A 71 -1.13 1.19 16.88
C GLU A 71 -0.77 0.34 15.64
N GLU A 72 -1.63 0.35 14.62
CA GLU A 72 -1.59 -0.64 13.54
C GLU A 72 -1.23 0.01 12.20
N HIS A 73 -0.15 -0.48 11.59
CA HIS A 73 0.15 -0.27 10.17
C HIS A 73 -0.54 -1.37 9.34
N PHE A 74 -1.01 -1.00 8.15
CA PHE A 74 -1.74 -1.93 7.29
C PHE A 74 -0.94 -2.25 6.02
N ASN A 75 -1.21 -3.42 5.43
CA ASN A 75 -0.79 -3.83 4.08
C ASN A 75 -1.93 -4.52 3.29
N ASP A 76 -3.16 -4.37 3.74
CA ASP A 76 -4.35 -4.87 3.03
C ASP A 76 -4.66 -3.98 1.82
N LEU A 77 -5.21 -4.61 0.78
CA LEU A 77 -5.71 -3.95 -0.42
C LEU A 77 -7.22 -4.10 -0.46
N HIS A 78 -7.93 -2.99 -0.50
CA HIS A 78 -9.39 -2.97 -0.62
C HIS A 78 -9.82 -2.30 -1.90
N ARG A 79 -10.95 -2.77 -2.44
CA ARG A 79 -11.56 -2.24 -3.65
C ARG A 79 -13.00 -1.84 -3.38
N PHE A 80 -13.35 -0.61 -3.73
CA PHE A 80 -14.71 -0.10 -3.73
C PHE A 80 -15.26 -0.05 -5.17
N CYS A 81 -16.46 -0.59 -5.34
CA CYS A 81 -17.22 -0.51 -6.59
C CYS A 81 -18.33 0.55 -6.46
N PRO A 82 -18.22 1.71 -7.14
CA PRO A 82 -19.23 2.76 -7.04
C PRO A 82 -20.61 2.38 -7.57
N LYS A 83 -20.70 1.38 -8.47
CA LYS A 83 -21.98 0.91 -9.02
C LYS A 83 -22.80 0.13 -8.00
N THR A 84 -22.13 -0.65 -7.14
CA THR A 84 -22.78 -1.52 -6.14
C THR A 84 -22.66 -0.97 -4.73
N LEU A 85 -21.85 0.07 -4.52
CA LEU A 85 -21.52 0.65 -3.21
C LEU A 85 -20.92 -0.38 -2.24
N THR A 86 -20.21 -1.37 -2.78
CA THR A 86 -19.61 -2.46 -1.99
C THR A 86 -18.10 -2.36 -1.96
N TRP A 87 -17.55 -2.65 -0.78
CA TRP A 87 -16.13 -2.89 -0.55
C TRP A 87 -15.82 -4.39 -0.63
N GLN A 88 -14.63 -4.71 -1.09
CA GLN A 88 -14.09 -6.06 -1.13
C GLN A 88 -12.61 -6.06 -0.78
N HIS A 89 -12.21 -6.99 0.07
CA HIS A 89 -10.80 -7.25 0.33
C HIS A 89 -10.17 -8.04 -0.84
N ILE A 90 -9.08 -7.52 -1.39
CA ILE A 90 -8.39 -8.08 -2.55
C ILE A 90 -7.12 -8.80 -2.12
N LYS A 91 -7.04 -10.09 -2.42
CA LYS A 91 -5.82 -10.88 -2.30
C LYS A 91 -5.08 -10.87 -3.63
N ALA A 92 -4.05 -10.03 -3.75
CA ALA A 92 -3.17 -10.02 -4.91
C ALA A 92 -2.24 -11.24 -4.90
N GLN A 93 -1.76 -11.64 -6.08
CA GLN A 93 -0.73 -12.67 -6.22
C GLN A 93 0.67 -12.06 -6.06
N GLY A 94 1.62 -12.87 -5.61
CA GLY A 94 2.99 -12.42 -5.33
C GLY A 94 3.19 -12.00 -3.87
N GLU A 95 4.35 -11.42 -3.60
CA GLU A 95 4.69 -10.92 -2.26
C GLU A 95 4.11 -9.51 -2.07
N PRO A 96 3.24 -9.27 -1.08
CA PRO A 96 2.71 -7.95 -0.82
C PRO A 96 3.77 -7.04 -0.18
N PRO A 97 3.67 -5.72 -0.33
CA PRO A 97 4.50 -4.81 0.45
C PRO A 97 4.27 -5.03 1.96
N THR A 98 5.31 -4.77 2.75
CA THR A 98 5.22 -4.80 4.21
C THR A 98 4.16 -3.80 4.71
N LYS A 99 3.64 -4.01 5.93
CA LYS A 99 2.74 -3.06 6.62
C LYS A 99 3.37 -1.68 6.66
N ARG A 100 2.76 -0.70 5.99
CA ARG A 100 3.40 0.61 5.79
C ARG A 100 2.42 1.75 5.55
N ARG A 101 2.92 2.98 5.65
CA ARG A 101 2.20 4.23 5.39
C ARG A 101 3.05 5.23 4.61
N ARG A 102 2.45 6.32 4.13
CA ARG A 102 3.16 7.43 3.44
C ARG A 102 3.89 6.98 2.16
N GLN A 103 3.35 5.99 1.47
CA GLN A 103 3.88 5.55 0.18
C GLN A 103 3.54 6.56 -0.91
N SER A 104 4.34 6.59 -1.97
CA SER A 104 3.95 7.22 -3.23
C SER A 104 3.25 6.19 -4.10
N CYS A 105 2.13 6.56 -4.73
CA CYS A 105 1.33 5.65 -5.55
C CYS A 105 0.91 6.33 -6.86
N VAL A 106 1.15 5.66 -7.98
CA VAL A 106 0.76 6.14 -9.32
C VAL A 106 0.21 5.00 -10.17
N VAL A 107 -0.81 5.29 -10.97
CA VAL A 107 -1.37 4.35 -11.95
C VAL A 107 -0.93 4.79 -13.34
N LEU A 108 -0.36 3.86 -14.11
CA LEU A 108 0.00 4.06 -15.52
C LEU A 108 -0.48 2.86 -16.33
N GLY A 109 -1.45 3.09 -17.21
CA GLY A 109 -2.13 2.01 -17.93
C GLY A 109 -2.81 1.03 -16.97
N ASP A 110 -2.44 -0.24 -17.07
CA ASP A 110 -2.97 -1.32 -16.22
C ASP A 110 -2.08 -1.69 -15.05
N ARG A 111 -1.13 -0.82 -14.70
CA ARG A 111 -0.20 -1.07 -13.62
C ARG A 111 -0.29 0.05 -12.60
N MET A 112 -0.36 -0.34 -11.34
CA MET A 112 -0.17 0.55 -10.21
C MET A 112 1.24 0.35 -9.67
N PHE A 113 1.96 1.45 -9.49
CA PHE A 113 3.30 1.50 -8.94
C PHE A 113 3.22 2.10 -7.54
N LEU A 114 3.81 1.41 -6.57
CA LEU A 114 3.88 1.83 -5.18
C LEU A 114 5.36 1.91 -4.78
N PHE A 115 5.81 3.09 -4.36
CA PHE A 115 7.19 3.33 -4.00
C PHE A 115 7.33 3.79 -2.54
N GLY A 116 8.26 3.15 -1.83
CA GLY A 116 8.72 3.50 -0.50
C GLY A 116 7.63 3.51 0.59
N GLY A 117 7.70 4.51 1.46
CA GLY A 117 6.88 4.64 2.66
C GLY A 117 7.61 4.15 3.92
N THR A 118 6.90 4.10 5.04
CA THR A 118 7.48 3.71 6.33
C THR A 118 6.71 2.57 7.00
N SER A 119 7.45 1.62 7.58
CA SER A 119 6.92 0.51 8.39
C SER A 119 7.42 0.58 9.83
N PRO A 120 6.81 -0.14 10.77
CA PRO A 120 7.45 -0.46 12.03
C PRO A 120 8.79 -1.17 11.77
N GLY A 121 9.84 -0.76 12.47
CA GLY A 121 11.10 -1.50 12.57
C GLY A 121 10.96 -2.62 13.60
N LEU A 122 11.69 -3.72 13.38
CA LEU A 122 11.79 -4.80 14.36
C LEU A 122 12.76 -4.34 15.47
N SER A 123 12.25 -4.18 16.69
CA SER A 123 13.05 -4.01 17.89
C SER A 123 13.45 -5.40 18.40
N GLU A 124 14.46 -6.02 17.80
CA GLU A 124 14.99 -7.30 18.31
C GLU A 124 16.31 -7.13 19.09
N ASP A 125 16.93 -5.94 19.14
CA ASP A 125 18.28 -5.75 19.73
C ASP A 125 18.40 -4.64 20.81
N ASP A 126 17.33 -4.02 21.28
CA ASP A 126 17.41 -2.95 22.30
C ASP A 126 17.25 -3.47 23.75
N GLU A 127 18.07 -4.44 24.17
CA GLU A 127 18.23 -4.78 25.61
C GLU A 127 19.11 -3.75 26.37
N ASP A 128 19.74 -2.79 25.68
CA ASP A 128 20.74 -1.90 26.29
C ASP A 128 20.48 -0.38 26.18
N SER A 129 19.31 0.06 25.70
CA SER A 129 18.97 1.50 25.71
C SER A 129 18.07 1.86 26.89
N SER A 130 18.71 2.27 27.99
CA SER A 130 18.09 2.84 29.19
C SER A 130 17.58 4.28 29.00
N ASP A 131 16.86 4.55 27.90
CA ASP A 131 16.13 5.82 27.75
C ASP A 131 14.62 5.56 27.71
N SER A 132 14.07 5.52 28.92
CA SER A 132 12.64 5.46 29.20
C SER A 132 11.96 6.76 28.75
N SER A 133 11.66 6.87 27.45
CA SER A 133 10.62 7.80 26.99
C SER A 133 9.27 7.07 26.99
N GLU A 134 8.34 7.64 27.75
CA GLU A 134 7.00 7.16 28.11
C GLU A 134 6.00 7.13 26.94
N TYR A 135 6.46 6.87 25.72
CA TYR A 135 5.66 6.57 24.53
C TYR A 135 6.55 5.75 23.60
N GLY A 136 6.34 4.44 23.53
CA GLY A 136 7.13 3.54 22.69
C GLY A 136 6.99 3.90 21.21
N VAL A 137 7.80 4.83 20.72
CA VAL A 137 7.88 5.13 19.29
C VAL A 137 8.61 3.97 18.65
N LEU A 138 7.87 2.97 18.17
CA LEU A 138 8.41 1.93 17.28
C LEU A 138 9.26 2.65 16.22
N ARG A 139 10.57 2.39 16.24
CA ARG A 139 11.51 2.99 15.29
C ARG A 139 10.99 2.70 13.89
N LEU A 140 10.65 3.74 13.14
CA LEU A 140 10.13 3.55 11.79
C LEU A 140 11.30 3.25 10.83
N MET A 141 11.09 2.29 9.95
CA MET A 141 12.00 1.97 8.85
C MET A 141 11.46 2.60 7.56
N ASP A 142 12.29 3.40 6.90
CA ASP A 142 12.03 3.94 5.56
C ASP A 142 12.33 2.88 4.49
N HIS A 143 11.47 2.80 3.48
CA HIS A 143 11.63 1.89 2.35
C HIS A 143 11.99 2.63 1.07
N ASP A 144 12.86 2.02 0.25
CA ASP A 144 13.26 2.45 -1.09
C ASP A 144 12.85 1.43 -2.18
N ASP A 145 11.94 0.51 -1.84
CA ASP A 145 11.43 -0.53 -2.72
C ASP A 145 10.32 -0.03 -3.66
N LEU A 146 10.19 -0.72 -4.79
CA LEU A 146 9.14 -0.50 -5.78
C LEU A 146 8.30 -1.77 -5.92
N HIS A 147 6.99 -1.63 -5.71
CA HIS A 147 6.02 -2.68 -5.93
C HIS A 147 5.13 -2.34 -7.11
N ILE A 148 4.80 -3.35 -7.92
CA ILE A 148 3.94 -3.20 -9.10
C ILE A 148 2.76 -4.15 -8.97
N LEU A 149 1.55 -3.59 -8.96
CA LEU A 149 0.32 -4.33 -9.10
C LEU A 149 -0.13 -4.26 -10.56
N ASP A 150 -0.03 -5.38 -11.27
CA ASP A 150 -0.48 -5.52 -12.66
C ASP A 150 -1.92 -6.05 -12.71
N PHE A 151 -2.84 -5.25 -13.27
CA PHE A 151 -4.24 -5.60 -13.44
C PHE A 151 -4.50 -6.45 -14.69
N ARG A 152 -3.53 -6.51 -15.62
CA ARG A 152 -3.61 -7.32 -16.85
C ARG A 152 -2.29 -8.03 -17.10
N PRO A 153 -1.86 -8.94 -16.20
CA PRO A 153 -0.62 -9.68 -16.38
C PRO A 153 -0.70 -10.54 -17.64
N SER A 154 0.35 -10.50 -18.46
CA SER A 154 0.45 -11.38 -19.62
C SER A 154 0.66 -12.84 -19.19
N LEU A 155 0.26 -13.80 -20.02
CA LEU A 155 0.55 -15.21 -19.78
C LEU A 155 2.05 -15.44 -19.55
N PHE A 156 2.88 -14.76 -20.33
CA PHE A 156 4.33 -14.80 -20.17
C PHE A 156 4.76 -14.38 -18.75
N LEU A 157 4.25 -13.26 -18.24
CA LEU A 157 4.53 -12.79 -16.88
C LEU A 157 4.07 -13.82 -15.82
N LEU A 158 2.88 -14.40 -15.98
CA LEU A 158 2.37 -15.43 -15.07
C LEU A 158 3.25 -16.69 -15.08
N CYS A 159 3.75 -17.11 -16.26
CA CYS A 159 4.70 -18.21 -16.37
C CYS A 159 6.02 -17.88 -15.67
N LEU A 160 6.57 -16.66 -15.85
CA LEU A 160 7.79 -16.24 -15.16
C LEU A 160 7.60 -16.26 -13.63
N MET A 161 6.48 -15.73 -13.13
CA MET A 161 6.14 -15.79 -11.70
C MET A 161 6.09 -17.24 -11.20
N SER A 162 5.44 -18.14 -11.95
CA SER A 162 5.39 -19.57 -11.62
C SER A 162 6.78 -20.22 -11.53
N VAL A 163 7.69 -19.88 -12.45
CA VAL A 163 9.08 -20.36 -12.44
C VAL A 163 9.79 -19.91 -11.16
N ILE A 164 9.64 -18.64 -10.77
CA ILE A 164 10.23 -18.08 -9.54
C ILE A 164 9.63 -18.73 -8.29
N THR A 165 8.30 -18.77 -8.19
CA THR A 165 7.59 -19.28 -7.01
C THR A 165 7.88 -20.76 -6.76
N HIS A 166 7.95 -21.57 -7.82
CA HIS A 166 8.21 -23.01 -7.71
C HIS A 166 9.69 -23.40 -7.85
N ARG A 167 10.60 -22.41 -7.97
CA ARG A 167 12.05 -22.61 -8.15
C ARG A 167 12.36 -23.64 -9.25
N LEU A 168 11.67 -23.52 -10.39
CA LEU A 168 11.84 -24.45 -11.50
C LEU A 168 13.24 -24.31 -12.12
N ASP A 169 13.76 -25.39 -12.70
CA ASP A 169 15.05 -25.33 -13.40
C ASP A 169 14.95 -24.38 -14.62
N THR A 170 15.95 -23.52 -14.73
CA THR A 170 16.04 -22.49 -15.79
C THR A 170 17.22 -22.75 -16.73
N SER A 171 18.00 -23.82 -16.51
CA SER A 171 19.24 -24.11 -17.25
C SER A 171 19.04 -24.16 -18.77
N SER A 172 17.91 -24.70 -19.22
CA SER A 172 17.55 -24.88 -20.63
C SER A 172 16.81 -23.70 -21.26
N LEU A 173 16.46 -22.66 -20.49
CA LEU A 173 15.69 -21.54 -21.00
C LEU A 173 16.50 -20.64 -21.94
N PRO A 174 15.85 -20.02 -22.94
CA PRO A 174 16.44 -18.96 -23.76
C PRO A 174 17.02 -17.80 -22.92
N GLN A 175 18.05 -17.14 -23.45
CA GLN A 175 18.81 -16.13 -22.71
C GLN A 175 17.98 -14.88 -22.34
N ASP A 176 17.07 -14.49 -23.21
CA ASP A 176 16.11 -13.40 -23.00
C ASP A 176 15.15 -13.71 -21.85
N VAL A 177 14.62 -14.94 -21.77
CA VAL A 177 13.76 -15.39 -20.66
C VAL A 177 14.54 -15.43 -19.33
N LYS A 178 15.77 -15.95 -19.34
CA LYS A 178 16.67 -15.91 -18.18
C LYS A 178 16.93 -14.48 -17.72
N MET A 179 17.14 -13.55 -18.66
CA MET A 179 17.34 -12.14 -18.35
C MET A 179 16.08 -11.53 -17.69
N GLN A 180 14.88 -11.85 -18.18
CA GLN A 180 13.63 -11.39 -17.57
C GLN A 180 13.46 -11.93 -16.14
N LEU A 181 13.70 -13.22 -15.92
CA LEU A 181 13.67 -13.82 -14.56
C LEU A 181 14.66 -13.12 -13.62
N LYS A 182 15.87 -12.83 -14.11
CA LYS A 182 16.88 -12.11 -13.35
C LYS A 182 16.41 -10.69 -13.02
N LEU A 183 15.88 -9.95 -13.99
CA LEU A 183 15.35 -8.59 -13.76
C LEU A 183 14.19 -8.58 -12.76
N MET A 184 13.33 -9.61 -12.74
CA MET A 184 12.23 -9.74 -11.78
C MET A 184 12.69 -10.06 -10.34
N THR A 185 13.93 -10.51 -10.16
CA THR A 185 14.47 -10.97 -8.87
C THR A 185 15.64 -10.13 -8.36
N MET A 186 16.14 -9.21 -9.18
CA MET A 186 17.19 -8.28 -8.78
C MET A 186 16.62 -7.14 -7.92
N ASN A 187 17.27 -6.88 -6.78
CA ASN A 187 16.92 -5.75 -5.94
C ASN A 187 17.12 -4.43 -6.71
N ASN A 188 16.11 -3.55 -6.67
CA ASN A 188 16.18 -2.18 -7.19
C ASN A 188 16.97 -1.26 -6.24
N ASN A 189 18.18 -1.64 -5.86
CA ASN A 189 19.01 -0.89 -4.93
C ASN A 189 19.60 0.32 -5.67
N ILE A 190 18.92 1.47 -5.62
CA ILE A 190 19.41 2.73 -6.19
C ILE A 190 20.41 3.35 -5.20
N ARG A 191 21.53 2.67 -4.96
CA ARG A 191 22.64 3.28 -4.22
C ARG A 191 23.40 4.21 -5.15
N PRO A 192 23.78 5.42 -4.72
CA PRO A 192 24.75 6.22 -5.47
C PRO A 192 25.98 5.36 -5.70
N ARG A 193 26.47 5.29 -6.95
CA ARG A 193 27.79 4.72 -7.20
C ARG A 193 28.76 5.48 -6.33
N ALA A 194 29.45 4.80 -5.42
CA ALA A 194 30.57 5.37 -4.70
C ALA A 194 31.50 6.00 -5.74
N SER A 195 31.81 7.28 -5.60
CA SER A 195 32.81 7.95 -6.42
C SER A 195 34.12 7.18 -6.21
N THR A 196 34.54 6.44 -7.22
CA THR A 196 35.91 5.93 -7.30
C THR A 196 36.80 7.16 -7.44
N GLY A 197 37.46 7.53 -6.33
CA GLY A 197 38.60 8.45 -6.35
C GLY A 197 39.84 7.77 -6.91
#